data_AF-A0A4U3LMS0-F1
#
_entry.id   AF-A0A4U3LMS0-F1
#
_cell.length_a   1.000
_cell.length_b   1.000
_cell.length_c   1.000
_cell.angle_alpha   90.00
_cell.angle_beta   90.00
_cell.angle_gamma   90.00
#
_symmetry.space_group_name_H-M   'P 1'
#
loop_
_entity.id
_entity.type
_entity.pdbx_description
1 polymer ?
#
loop_
_entity_poly.entity_id
_entity_poly.type
_entity_poly.pdbx_seq_one_letter_code
_entity_poly.pdbx_strand_id
1 'polypeptide(L)'
;MEATFILALLSHGYKVRASTLYHLLKGKRTSSVLIYGFLYDCLRFIGWWPTISEQAYFQFLEKLSKAKQIQYHKETNEIQLTKEGQLFLKEHHFSLLDYPAIDLYRFGRSDRESWQLIQFAVQVTSYLSFEEKQYIPLLSTPIPQLYLKRWLQQDKKEQRVQSIKEELLRGFELLPEAESDYLVAQLSGYQQTGKVPQQLTSHKTALEQRLWHTQAVHHLLLLIMYGGNYPALQTLVWPYLEKNLNQSMQET
;
A
#
# COMPACT_ATOMS: atom_id res chain seq x y z
N MET A 1 -14.15 4.09 -8.59
CA MET A 1 -14.45 4.41 -7.17
C MET A 1 -15.58 3.52 -6.73
N GLU A 2 -15.55 3.11 -5.46
CA GLU A 2 -16.59 2.28 -4.85
C GLU A 2 -17.23 3.07 -3.70
N ALA A 3 -18.54 2.89 -3.53
CA ALA A 3 -19.33 3.68 -2.59
C ALA A 3 -18.91 3.39 -1.14
N THR A 4 -18.73 2.11 -0.81
CA THR A 4 -18.28 1.64 0.51
C THR A 4 -17.02 2.37 0.98
N PHE A 5 -16.01 2.53 0.12
CA PHE A 5 -14.79 3.24 0.47
C PHE A 5 -15.00 4.73 0.79
N ILE A 6 -15.71 5.46 -0.09
CA ILE A 6 -15.95 6.89 0.11
C ILE A 6 -16.82 7.13 1.35
N LEU A 7 -17.86 6.32 1.56
CA LEU A 7 -18.70 6.42 2.74
C LEU A 7 -17.92 6.10 4.02
N ALA A 8 -17.04 5.10 3.99
CA ALA A 8 -16.20 4.76 5.12
C ALA A 8 -15.21 5.88 5.48
N LEU A 9 -14.67 6.60 4.51
CA LEU A 9 -13.84 7.80 4.77
C LEU A 9 -14.65 8.94 5.42
N LEU A 10 -15.97 8.97 5.25
CA LEU A 10 -16.87 9.95 5.86
C LEU A 10 -17.54 9.43 7.15
N SER A 11 -17.15 8.24 7.63
CA SER A 11 -17.75 7.60 8.82
C SER A 11 -17.62 8.41 10.11
N HIS A 12 -16.72 9.39 10.15
CA HIS A 12 -16.63 10.38 11.22
C HIS A 12 -17.90 11.27 11.33
N GLY A 13 -18.74 11.32 10.30
CA GLY A 13 -20.07 11.95 10.33
C GLY A 13 -20.10 13.49 10.30
N TYR A 14 -18.95 14.15 10.28
CA TYR A 14 -18.83 15.62 10.20
C TYR A 14 -19.05 16.16 8.77
N LYS A 15 -19.46 17.42 8.67
CA LYS A 15 -19.48 18.15 7.40
C LYS A 15 -18.06 18.49 6.95
N VAL A 16 -17.73 18.18 5.72
CA VAL A 16 -16.39 18.38 5.17
C VAL A 16 -16.45 18.92 3.75
N ARG A 17 -15.40 19.62 3.31
CA ARG A 17 -15.33 20.10 1.93
C ARG A 17 -15.05 18.95 0.97
N ALA A 18 -15.90 18.80 -0.05
CA ALA A 18 -15.77 17.74 -1.04
C ALA A 18 -14.45 17.83 -1.82
N SER A 19 -13.96 19.04 -2.09
CA SER A 19 -12.67 19.27 -2.75
C SER A 19 -11.48 18.84 -1.89
N THR A 20 -11.56 18.96 -0.56
CA THR A 20 -10.49 18.50 0.35
C THR A 20 -10.36 16.98 0.29
N LEU A 21 -11.48 16.25 0.33
CA LEU A 21 -11.47 14.79 0.17
C LEU A 21 -10.96 14.38 -1.23
N TYR A 22 -11.36 15.08 -2.29
CA TYR A 22 -10.81 14.86 -3.64
C TYR A 22 -9.29 15.02 -3.67
N HIS A 23 -8.76 16.10 -3.10
CA HIS A 23 -7.33 16.36 -3.06
C HIS A 23 -6.57 15.35 -2.20
N LEU A 24 -7.16 14.87 -1.10
CA LEU A 24 -6.62 13.75 -0.32
C LEU A 24 -6.50 12.50 -1.20
N LEU A 25 -7.58 12.09 -1.87
CA LEU A 25 -7.60 10.90 -2.73
C LEU A 25 -6.61 11.02 -3.89
N LYS A 26 -6.38 12.24 -4.40
CA LYS A 26 -5.40 12.52 -5.46
C LYS A 26 -3.95 12.53 -4.98
N GLY A 27 -3.72 12.61 -3.67
CA GLY A 27 -2.39 12.61 -3.08
C GLY A 27 -1.77 14.00 -2.91
N LYS A 28 -2.58 15.07 -2.90
CA LYS A 28 -2.09 16.43 -2.68
C LYS A 28 -1.67 16.62 -1.22
N ARG A 29 -0.44 17.06 -0.98
CA ARG A 29 0.14 17.27 0.36
C ARG A 29 0.12 18.75 0.77
N THR A 30 -1.02 19.42 0.64
CA THR A 30 -1.20 20.78 1.18
C THR A 30 -1.55 20.73 2.65
N SER A 31 -1.24 21.77 3.44
CA SER A 31 -1.53 21.80 4.88
C SER A 31 -2.99 21.49 5.19
N SER A 32 -3.94 22.04 4.42
CA SER A 32 -5.37 21.78 4.60
C SER A 32 -5.75 20.32 4.40
N VAL A 33 -5.16 19.63 3.42
CA VAL A 33 -5.42 18.22 3.14
C VAL A 33 -4.79 17.32 4.20
N LEU A 34 -3.57 17.64 4.64
CA LEU A 34 -2.87 16.88 5.68
C LEU A 34 -3.58 17.03 7.03
N ILE A 35 -3.99 18.24 7.41
CA ILE A 35 -4.76 18.49 8.64
C ILE A 35 -6.09 17.74 8.59
N TYR A 36 -6.83 17.84 7.49
CA TYR A 36 -8.07 17.09 7.28
C TYR A 36 -7.85 15.58 7.43
N GLY A 37 -6.83 15.06 6.74
CA GLY A 37 -6.45 13.66 6.77
C GLY A 37 -6.18 13.17 8.18
N PHE A 38 -5.39 13.95 8.93
CA PHE A 38 -4.97 13.61 10.28
C PHE A 38 -6.14 13.66 11.27
N LEU A 39 -6.94 14.73 11.24
CA LEU A 39 -8.06 14.92 12.17
C LEU A 39 -9.14 13.83 12.07
N TYR A 40 -9.30 13.22 10.89
CA TYR A 40 -10.35 12.24 10.62
C TYR A 40 -9.81 10.85 10.26
N ASP A 41 -8.57 10.54 10.63
CA ASP A 41 -7.91 9.23 10.37
C ASP A 41 -8.00 8.74 8.91
N CYS A 42 -8.03 9.66 7.95
CA CYS A 42 -8.05 9.36 6.52
C CYS A 42 -6.73 9.67 5.82
N LEU A 43 -5.75 10.26 6.52
CA LEU A 43 -4.41 10.54 5.97
C LEU A 43 -3.73 9.29 5.46
N ARG A 44 -3.94 8.15 6.11
CA ARG A 44 -3.39 6.85 5.71
C ARG A 44 -3.86 6.35 4.34
N PHE A 45 -4.91 6.97 3.78
CA PHE A 45 -5.42 6.69 2.43
C PHE A 45 -5.10 7.81 1.41
N ILE A 46 -4.19 8.73 1.74
CA ILE A 46 -3.77 9.78 0.82
C ILE A 46 -3.25 9.19 -0.50
N GLY A 47 -3.70 9.72 -1.63
CA GLY A 47 -3.27 9.22 -2.94
C GLY A 47 -3.91 7.89 -3.33
N TRP A 48 -5.00 7.45 -2.69
CA TRP A 48 -5.69 6.22 -3.09
C TRP A 48 -6.14 6.23 -4.57
N TRP A 49 -6.55 7.36 -5.12
CA TRP A 49 -6.86 7.50 -6.56
C TRP A 49 -6.11 8.69 -7.18
N PRO A 50 -4.82 8.54 -7.51
CA PRO A 50 -4.01 9.66 -8.00
C PRO A 50 -4.42 10.12 -9.41
N THR A 51 -5.03 9.23 -10.19
CA THR A 51 -5.43 9.46 -11.59
C THR A 51 -6.89 9.90 -11.75
N ILE A 52 -7.65 10.04 -10.67
CA ILE A 52 -9.06 10.44 -10.76
C ILE A 52 -9.21 11.88 -11.27
N SER A 53 -10.13 12.07 -12.22
CA SER A 53 -10.51 13.40 -12.68
C SER A 53 -11.52 14.03 -11.71
N GLU A 54 -11.46 15.35 -11.61
CA GLU A 54 -12.37 16.13 -10.77
C GLU A 54 -13.83 15.92 -11.18
N GLN A 55 -14.10 15.93 -12.48
CA GLN A 55 -15.42 15.66 -13.04
C GLN A 55 -15.94 14.28 -12.61
N ALA A 56 -15.13 13.22 -12.75
CA ALA A 56 -15.54 11.87 -12.37
C ALA A 56 -15.81 11.76 -10.87
N TYR A 57 -15.01 12.43 -10.04
CA TYR A 57 -15.21 12.51 -8.59
C TYR A 57 -16.55 13.16 -8.23
N PHE A 58 -16.82 14.36 -8.74
CA PHE A 58 -18.05 15.08 -8.41
C PHE A 58 -19.31 14.40 -8.97
N GLN A 59 -19.24 13.81 -10.18
CA GLN A 59 -20.32 12.97 -10.69
C GLN A 59 -20.58 11.75 -9.80
N PHE A 60 -19.55 11.18 -9.18
CA PHE A 60 -19.71 10.09 -8.23
C PHE A 60 -20.39 10.55 -6.95
N LEU A 61 -20.02 11.70 -6.39
CA LEU A 61 -20.71 12.28 -5.23
C LEU A 61 -22.19 12.57 -5.52
N GLU A 62 -22.53 13.03 -6.72
CA GLU A 62 -23.93 13.20 -7.12
C GLU A 62 -24.71 11.88 -7.11
N LYS A 63 -24.09 10.77 -7.51
CA LYS A 63 -24.72 9.44 -7.44
C LYS A 63 -24.99 9.03 -5.98
N LEU A 64 -24.02 9.21 -5.10
CA LEU A 64 -24.17 8.92 -3.66
C LEU A 64 -25.26 9.79 -3.02
N SER A 65 -25.33 11.07 -3.41
CA SER A 65 -26.33 12.00 -2.90
C SER A 65 -27.74 11.65 -3.40
N LYS A 66 -27.89 11.27 -4.68
CA LYS A 66 -29.17 10.75 -5.21
C LYS A 66 -29.63 9.48 -4.50
N ALA A 67 -28.69 8.62 -4.10
CA ALA A 67 -28.96 7.44 -3.29
C ALA A 67 -29.19 7.75 -1.80
N LYS A 68 -29.21 9.04 -1.41
CA LYS A 68 -29.33 9.54 -0.03
C LYS A 68 -28.23 9.05 0.92
N GLN A 69 -27.11 8.53 0.41
CA GLN A 69 -26.01 8.01 1.23
C GLN A 69 -25.13 9.15 1.78
N ILE A 70 -25.13 10.31 1.11
CA ILE A 70 -24.51 11.54 1.59
C ILE A 70 -25.47 12.72 1.40
N GLN A 71 -25.39 13.71 2.28
CA GLN A 71 -25.84 15.07 1.98
C GLN A 71 -24.75 15.78 1.20
N TYR A 72 -25.09 16.36 0.05
CA TYR A 72 -24.16 17.14 -0.75
C TYR A 72 -24.73 18.54 -1.03
N HIS A 73 -24.19 19.55 -0.34
CA HIS A 73 -24.51 20.96 -0.54
C HIS A 73 -23.57 21.54 -1.60
N LYS A 74 -24.03 21.59 -2.85
CA LYS A 74 -23.19 22.04 -3.99
C LYS A 74 -22.73 23.49 -3.86
N GLU A 75 -23.56 24.37 -3.32
CA GLU A 75 -23.27 25.80 -3.16
C GLU A 75 -22.08 26.06 -2.22
N THR A 76 -22.02 25.32 -1.11
CA THR A 76 -20.94 25.41 -0.13
C THR A 76 -19.81 24.40 -0.36
N ASN A 77 -19.99 23.50 -1.34
CA ASN A 77 -19.11 22.37 -1.63
C ASN A 77 -18.90 21.43 -0.42
N GLU A 78 -19.95 21.21 0.36
CA GLU A 78 -19.90 20.41 1.60
C GLU A 78 -20.59 19.06 1.42
N ILE A 79 -19.95 18.01 1.93
CA ILE A 79 -20.49 16.66 2.01
C ILE A 79 -20.52 16.17 3.44
N GLN A 80 -21.51 15.34 3.75
CA GLN A 80 -21.67 14.68 5.04
C GLN A 80 -22.31 13.31 4.86
N LEU A 81 -21.85 12.32 5.62
CA LEU A 81 -22.48 10.99 5.66
C LEU A 81 -23.89 11.07 6.28
N THR A 82 -24.86 10.38 5.69
CA THR A 82 -26.22 10.28 6.23
C THR A 82 -26.41 8.99 7.03
N LYS A 83 -27.58 8.85 7.68
CA LYS A 83 -27.96 7.59 8.35
C LYS A 83 -28.08 6.45 7.34
N GLU A 84 -28.61 6.72 6.16
CA GLU A 84 -28.73 5.75 5.05
C GLU A 84 -27.35 5.31 4.55
N GLY A 85 -26.38 6.22 4.45
CA GLY A 85 -25.00 5.88 4.13
C GLY A 85 -24.34 5.00 5.20
N GLN A 86 -24.61 5.27 6.47
CA GLN A 86 -24.14 4.44 7.58
C GLN A 86 -24.77 3.03 7.54
N LEU A 87 -26.07 2.92 7.23
CA LEU A 87 -26.75 1.63 7.08
C LEU A 87 -26.17 0.85 5.90
N PHE A 88 -25.93 1.50 4.77
CA PHE A 88 -25.30 0.89 3.60
C PHE A 88 -23.93 0.27 3.93
N LEU A 89 -23.09 0.95 4.73
CA LEU A 89 -21.82 0.38 5.19
C LEU A 89 -22.00 -0.87 6.05
N LYS A 90 -23.00 -0.87 6.94
CA LYS A 90 -23.31 -2.03 7.79
C LYS A 90 -23.79 -3.23 6.98
N GLU A 91 -24.70 -3.01 6.02
CA GLU A 91 -25.21 -4.06 5.14
C GLU A 91 -24.10 -4.69 4.29
N HIS A 92 -23.13 -3.88 3.86
CA HIS A 92 -21.97 -4.34 3.11
C HIS A 92 -20.81 -4.84 3.97
N HIS A 93 -20.94 -4.84 5.31
CA HIS A 93 -19.92 -5.32 6.25
C HIS A 93 -18.52 -4.73 5.98
N PHE A 94 -18.44 -3.44 5.59
CA PHE A 94 -17.20 -2.82 5.17
C PHE A 94 -16.71 -1.78 6.20
N SER A 95 -15.45 -1.94 6.65
CA SER A 95 -14.78 -0.99 7.55
C SER A 95 -13.32 -0.76 7.13
N LEU A 96 -12.87 0.50 7.18
CA LEU A 96 -11.46 0.83 7.00
C LEU A 96 -10.61 0.50 8.23
N LEU A 97 -11.24 0.16 9.36
CA LEU A 97 -10.56 -0.33 10.55
C LEU A 97 -10.03 -1.76 10.36
N ASP A 98 -10.56 -2.51 9.39
CA ASP A 98 -10.10 -3.85 9.05
C ASP A 98 -8.71 -3.85 8.38
N TYR A 99 -8.21 -2.67 8.01
CA TYR A 99 -6.93 -2.47 7.34
C TYR A 99 -6.02 -1.48 8.10
N PRO A 100 -5.63 -1.79 9.34
CA PRO A 100 -4.95 -0.84 10.22
C PRO A 100 -3.50 -0.52 9.81
N ALA A 101 -2.85 -1.40 9.04
CA ALA A 101 -1.46 -1.23 8.64
C ALA A 101 -1.30 -0.36 7.38
N ILE A 102 -2.39 -0.09 6.64
CA ILE A 102 -2.34 0.82 5.51
C ILE A 102 -1.88 2.21 5.99
N ASP A 103 -0.88 2.74 5.29
CA ASP A 103 -0.24 4.04 5.53
C ASP A 103 0.38 4.53 4.20
N LEU A 104 -0.48 4.97 3.27
CA LEU A 104 -0.05 5.54 1.99
C LEU A 104 0.69 6.87 2.15
N TYR A 105 0.54 7.54 3.30
CA TYR A 105 1.32 8.74 3.56
C TYR A 105 2.81 8.40 3.64
N ARG A 106 3.14 7.31 4.35
CA ARG A 106 4.51 6.82 4.54
C ARG A 106 5.05 6.01 3.38
N PHE A 107 4.24 5.15 2.76
CA PHE A 107 4.75 4.18 1.78
C PHE A 107 4.20 4.36 0.36
N GLY A 108 3.10 5.10 0.18
CA GLY A 108 2.29 5.02 -1.03
C GLY A 108 2.92 5.54 -2.34
N ARG A 109 4.13 6.11 -2.33
CA ARG A 109 4.85 6.43 -3.57
C ARG A 109 5.80 5.33 -4.03
N SER A 110 6.10 4.36 -3.18
CA SER A 110 7.10 3.33 -3.48
C SER A 110 6.83 1.97 -2.85
N ASP A 111 5.65 1.75 -2.27
CA ASP A 111 5.19 0.47 -1.72
C ASP A 111 5.29 -0.65 -2.76
N ARG A 112 4.80 -0.39 -3.98
CA ARG A 112 4.84 -1.32 -5.09
C ARG A 112 6.27 -1.69 -5.48
N GLU A 113 7.12 -0.69 -5.71
CA GLU A 113 8.52 -0.91 -6.11
C GLU A 113 9.31 -1.60 -5.00
N SER A 114 9.05 -1.25 -3.74
CA SER A 114 9.68 -1.89 -2.57
C SER A 114 9.29 -3.37 -2.48
N TRP A 115 8.01 -3.70 -2.65
CA TRP A 115 7.57 -5.10 -2.66
C TRP A 115 8.17 -5.88 -3.83
N GLN A 116 8.13 -5.32 -5.04
CA GLN A 116 8.73 -5.96 -6.23
C GLN A 116 10.23 -6.21 -6.05
N LEU A 117 10.93 -5.30 -5.38
CA LEU A 117 12.35 -5.46 -5.08
C LEU A 117 12.61 -6.56 -4.04
N ILE A 118 11.77 -6.67 -3.00
CA ILE A 118 11.83 -7.79 -2.04
C ILE A 118 11.60 -9.12 -2.78
N GLN A 119 10.56 -9.22 -3.61
CA GLN A 119 10.28 -10.43 -4.40
C GLN A 119 11.47 -10.78 -5.32
N PHE A 120 12.08 -9.78 -5.94
CA PHE A 120 13.23 -9.97 -6.80
C PHE A 120 14.46 -10.42 -6.01
N ALA A 121 14.73 -9.84 -4.84
CA ALA A 121 15.80 -10.26 -3.95
C ALA A 121 15.63 -11.71 -3.50
N VAL A 122 14.40 -12.13 -3.16
CA VAL A 122 14.07 -13.53 -2.84
C VAL A 122 14.37 -14.45 -4.02
N GLN A 123 13.93 -14.10 -5.23
CA GLN A 123 14.20 -14.90 -6.42
C GLN A 123 15.70 -15.08 -6.62
N VAL A 124 16.46 -13.99 -6.64
CA VAL A 124 17.91 -14.05 -6.88
C VAL A 124 18.60 -14.85 -5.78
N THR A 125 18.31 -14.60 -4.51
CA THR A 125 18.96 -15.27 -3.39
C THR A 125 18.60 -16.76 -3.30
N SER A 126 17.37 -17.13 -3.68
CA SER A 126 16.95 -18.52 -3.83
C SER A 126 17.77 -19.23 -4.91
N TYR A 127 17.84 -18.71 -6.13
CA TYR A 127 18.65 -19.29 -7.21
C TYR A 127 20.15 -19.39 -6.84
N LEU A 128 20.68 -18.35 -6.18
CA LEU A 128 22.05 -18.33 -5.70
C LEU A 128 22.35 -19.44 -4.68
N SER A 129 21.37 -19.78 -3.81
CA SER A 129 21.52 -20.85 -2.81
C SER A 129 21.58 -22.26 -3.41
N PHE A 130 21.08 -22.44 -4.64
CA PHE A 130 21.15 -23.68 -5.42
C PHE A 130 22.26 -23.65 -6.48
N GLU A 131 23.14 -22.63 -6.45
CA GLU A 131 24.19 -22.39 -7.44
C GLU A 131 23.71 -22.26 -8.89
N GLU A 132 22.41 -22.05 -9.09
CA GLU A 132 21.80 -21.90 -10.41
C GLU A 132 21.87 -20.43 -10.87
N LYS A 133 22.40 -20.22 -12.07
CA LYS A 133 22.58 -18.89 -12.66
C LYS A 133 21.60 -18.61 -13.80
N GLN A 134 20.97 -19.64 -14.35
CA GLN A 134 20.03 -19.55 -15.45
C GLN A 134 18.60 -19.47 -14.91
N TYR A 135 18.02 -18.28 -15.00
CA TYR A 135 16.61 -18.04 -14.72
C TYR A 135 16.13 -16.77 -15.42
N ILE A 136 14.81 -16.61 -15.50
CA ILE A 136 14.19 -15.39 -16.01
C ILE A 136 14.00 -14.42 -14.83
N PRO A 137 14.69 -13.27 -14.81
CA PRO A 137 14.55 -12.30 -13.72
C PRO A 137 13.13 -11.74 -13.64
N LEU A 138 12.59 -11.64 -12.42
CA LEU A 138 11.30 -11.00 -12.15
C LEU A 138 11.28 -9.54 -12.63
N LEU A 139 12.40 -8.83 -12.43
CA LEU A 139 12.60 -7.47 -12.90
C LEU A 139 13.62 -7.45 -14.05
N SER A 140 13.14 -7.27 -15.28
CA SER A 140 13.97 -7.26 -16.49
C SER A 140 14.69 -5.93 -16.75
N THR A 141 14.27 -4.84 -16.09
CA THR A 141 14.86 -3.51 -16.28
C THR A 141 16.26 -3.42 -15.66
N PRO A 142 17.23 -2.71 -16.29
CA PRO A 142 18.61 -2.66 -15.80
C PRO A 142 18.79 -2.05 -14.40
N ILE A 143 17.97 -1.05 -14.04
CA ILE A 143 18.15 -0.27 -12.80
C ILE A 143 17.99 -1.16 -11.55
N PRO A 144 16.85 -1.86 -11.33
CA PRO A 144 16.71 -2.80 -10.21
C PRO A 144 17.75 -3.92 -10.18
N GLN A 145 18.18 -4.42 -11.35
CA GLN A 145 19.19 -5.48 -11.43
C GLN A 145 20.57 -5.01 -10.97
N LEU A 146 21.02 -3.85 -11.45
CA LEU A 146 22.29 -3.26 -11.03
C LEU A 146 22.27 -2.93 -9.54
N TYR A 147 21.14 -2.41 -9.06
CA TYR A 147 20.94 -2.11 -7.66
C TYR A 147 21.04 -3.37 -6.80
N LEU A 148 20.29 -4.43 -7.12
CA LEU A 148 20.31 -5.68 -6.35
C LEU A 148 21.70 -6.33 -6.37
N LYS A 149 22.41 -6.28 -7.51
CA LYS A 149 23.79 -6.78 -7.60
C LYS A 149 24.72 -6.04 -6.65
N ARG A 150 24.62 -4.71 -6.57
CA ARG A 150 25.42 -3.89 -5.63
C ARG A 150 25.06 -4.21 -4.18
N TRP A 151 23.78 -4.33 -3.87
CA TRP A 151 23.31 -4.69 -2.53
C TRP A 151 23.80 -6.08 -2.09
N LEU A 152 23.83 -7.07 -2.99
CA LEU A 152 24.42 -8.39 -2.75
C LEU A 152 25.93 -8.36 -2.48
N GLN A 153 26.64 -7.35 -3.00
CA GLN A 153 28.09 -7.18 -2.85
C GLN A 153 28.50 -6.36 -1.62
N GLN A 154 27.54 -5.77 -0.90
CA GLN A 154 27.83 -4.97 0.31
C GLN A 154 28.39 -5.82 1.46
N ASP A 155 28.07 -7.12 1.50
CA ASP A 155 28.62 -8.11 2.44
C ASP A 155 29.08 -9.34 1.66
N LYS A 156 29.63 -10.34 2.36
CA LYS A 156 29.84 -11.66 1.75
C LYS A 156 28.51 -12.20 1.25
N LYS A 157 28.48 -12.67 0.02
CA LYS A 157 27.26 -13.10 -0.67
C LYS A 157 26.49 -14.16 0.12
N GLU A 158 27.20 -15.12 0.71
CA GLU A 158 26.64 -16.20 1.52
C GLU A 158 25.98 -15.66 2.78
N GLN A 159 26.63 -14.68 3.44
CA GLN A 159 26.08 -13.99 4.60
C GLN A 159 24.82 -13.22 4.22
N ARG A 160 24.82 -12.50 3.08
CA ARG A 160 23.66 -11.74 2.63
C ARG A 160 22.45 -12.64 2.32
N VAL A 161 22.69 -13.78 1.65
CA VAL A 161 21.65 -14.79 1.37
C VAL A 161 21.06 -15.35 2.68
N GLN A 162 21.90 -15.63 3.67
CA GLN A 162 21.44 -16.09 4.98
C GLN A 162 20.66 -14.99 5.73
N SER A 163 21.17 -13.76 5.78
CA SER A 163 20.52 -12.66 6.50
C SER A 163 19.13 -12.34 5.94
N ILE A 164 18.98 -12.21 4.61
CA ILE A 164 17.66 -11.92 4.03
C ILE A 164 16.67 -13.06 4.29
N LYS A 165 17.12 -14.32 4.27
CA LYS A 165 16.26 -15.48 4.59
C LYS A 165 15.76 -15.40 6.02
N GLU A 166 16.66 -15.21 6.99
CA GLU A 166 16.30 -15.11 8.41
C GLU A 166 15.40 -13.91 8.71
N GLU A 167 15.71 -12.76 8.10
CA GLU A 167 14.92 -11.55 8.24
C GLU A 167 13.51 -11.70 7.65
N LEU A 168 13.38 -12.29 6.45
CA LEU A 168 12.06 -12.53 5.86
C LEU A 168 11.24 -13.54 6.66
N LEU A 169 11.85 -14.65 7.10
CA LEU A 169 11.16 -15.62 7.95
C LEU A 169 10.62 -14.96 9.22
N ARG A 170 11.45 -14.19 9.91
CA ARG A 170 11.01 -13.42 11.09
C ARG A 170 9.89 -12.44 10.77
N GLY A 171 9.99 -11.73 9.64
CA GLY A 171 8.95 -10.82 9.18
C GLY A 171 7.62 -11.53 8.98
N PHE A 172 7.62 -12.65 8.26
CA PHE A 172 6.44 -13.46 7.97
C PHE A 172 5.86 -14.16 9.22
N GLU A 173 6.69 -14.54 10.19
CA GLU A 173 6.24 -15.08 11.49
C GLU A 173 5.54 -14.05 12.37
N LEU A 174 5.89 -12.76 12.24
CA LEU A 174 5.28 -11.67 13.00
C LEU A 174 4.03 -11.08 12.34
N LEU A 175 3.79 -11.38 11.06
CA LEU A 175 2.58 -10.97 10.37
C LEU A 175 1.38 -11.84 10.77
N PRO A 176 0.14 -11.34 10.66
CA PRO A 176 -1.05 -12.17 10.66
C PRO A 176 -0.93 -13.28 9.63
N GLU A 177 -1.29 -14.52 9.99
CA GLU A 177 -1.12 -15.72 9.16
C GLU A 177 -1.64 -15.53 7.73
N ALA A 178 -2.85 -14.97 7.58
CA ALA A 178 -3.43 -14.72 6.26
C ALA A 178 -2.63 -13.71 5.42
N GLU A 179 -2.02 -12.70 6.03
CA GLU A 179 -1.15 -11.73 5.33
C GLU A 179 0.18 -12.40 4.94
N SER A 180 0.75 -13.20 5.84
CA SER A 180 1.97 -13.97 5.62
C SER A 180 1.82 -14.95 4.46
N ASP A 181 0.81 -15.82 4.50
CA ASP A 181 0.50 -16.78 3.43
C ASP A 181 0.29 -16.08 2.09
N TYR A 182 -0.42 -14.95 2.11
CA TYR A 182 -0.68 -14.15 0.92
C TYR A 182 0.62 -13.60 0.29
N LEU A 183 1.56 -13.07 1.09
CA LEU A 183 2.82 -12.53 0.59
C LEU A 183 3.78 -13.66 0.17
N VAL A 184 3.92 -14.71 0.97
CA VAL A 184 4.79 -15.86 0.67
C VAL A 184 4.37 -16.55 -0.62
N ALA A 185 3.06 -16.71 -0.86
CA ALA A 185 2.56 -17.32 -2.08
C ALA A 185 2.89 -16.55 -3.37
N GLN A 186 3.30 -15.27 -3.26
CA GLN A 186 3.74 -14.44 -4.39
C GLN A 186 5.24 -14.53 -4.66
N LEU A 187 6.02 -15.20 -3.81
CA LEU A 187 7.46 -15.31 -3.97
C LEU A 187 7.81 -16.37 -5.03
N SER A 188 8.73 -16.01 -5.92
CA SER A 188 9.32 -16.92 -6.90
C SER A 188 10.76 -17.22 -6.52
N GLY A 189 11.21 -18.44 -6.78
CA GLY A 189 12.55 -18.92 -6.46
C GLY A 189 12.94 -20.12 -7.31
N TYR A 190 14.02 -20.80 -6.94
CA TYR A 190 14.43 -22.02 -7.62
C TYR A 190 13.30 -23.05 -7.60
N GLN A 191 12.87 -23.51 -8.80
CA GLN A 191 11.77 -24.45 -9.00
C GLN A 191 10.39 -24.03 -8.45
N GLN A 192 10.23 -22.77 -8.03
CA GLN A 192 8.99 -22.24 -7.46
C GLN A 192 8.55 -20.98 -8.21
N THR A 193 7.33 -21.01 -8.75
CA THR A 193 6.70 -19.84 -9.37
C THR A 193 5.66 -19.26 -8.40
N GLY A 194 5.84 -17.99 -8.04
CA GLY A 194 4.89 -17.25 -7.24
C GLY A 194 3.58 -16.98 -7.99
N LYS A 195 2.47 -16.95 -7.25
CA LYS A 195 1.14 -16.59 -7.76
C LYS A 195 1.03 -15.07 -7.90
N VAL A 196 0.22 -14.62 -8.85
CA VAL A 196 -0.12 -13.19 -8.94
C VAL A 196 -1.20 -12.82 -7.91
N PRO A 197 -1.20 -11.60 -7.35
CA PRO A 197 -2.20 -11.15 -6.38
C PRO A 197 -3.64 -11.52 -6.71
N GLN A 198 -4.05 -11.34 -7.97
CA GLN A 198 -5.42 -11.59 -8.42
C GLN A 198 -5.83 -13.07 -8.30
N GLN A 199 -4.89 -14.01 -8.39
CA GLN A 199 -5.15 -15.44 -8.22
C GLN A 199 -5.43 -15.80 -6.75
N LEU A 200 -4.84 -15.07 -5.81
CA LEU A 200 -4.95 -15.33 -4.37
C LEU A 200 -6.22 -14.74 -3.76
N THR A 201 -6.72 -13.65 -4.35
CA THR A 201 -7.89 -12.91 -3.86
C THR A 201 -9.01 -12.86 -4.89
N SER A 202 -9.15 -13.90 -5.72
CA SER A 202 -10.12 -13.95 -6.83
C SER A 202 -11.59 -13.86 -6.38
N HIS A 203 -11.88 -14.19 -5.13
CA HIS A 203 -13.20 -14.08 -4.50
C HIS A 203 -13.53 -12.65 -4.01
N LYS A 204 -12.59 -11.71 -4.06
CA LYS A 204 -12.72 -10.34 -3.55
C LYS A 204 -13.00 -9.33 -4.66
N THR A 205 -13.64 -8.21 -4.34
CA THR A 205 -13.80 -7.08 -5.27
C THR A 205 -12.47 -6.41 -5.59
N ALA A 206 -12.39 -5.61 -6.66
CA ALA A 206 -11.16 -4.91 -7.03
C ALA A 206 -10.62 -3.99 -5.91
N LEU A 207 -11.50 -3.28 -5.20
CA LEU A 207 -11.11 -2.49 -4.03
C LEU A 207 -10.56 -3.37 -2.91
N GLU A 208 -11.25 -4.44 -2.55
CA GLU A 208 -10.85 -5.35 -1.47
C GLU A 208 -9.50 -6.01 -1.76
N GLN A 209 -9.28 -6.43 -3.02
CA GLN A 209 -7.98 -6.96 -3.45
C GLN A 209 -6.86 -5.94 -3.24
N ARG A 210 -7.12 -4.66 -3.61
CA ARG A 210 -6.14 -3.60 -3.42
C ARG A 210 -5.91 -3.28 -1.95
N LEU A 211 -6.96 -3.17 -1.14
CA LEU A 211 -6.85 -2.95 0.31
C LEU A 211 -6.05 -4.07 0.97
N TRP A 212 -6.39 -5.33 0.66
CA TRP A 212 -5.68 -6.50 1.18
C TRP A 212 -4.19 -6.48 0.81
N HIS A 213 -3.88 -6.20 -0.46
CA HIS A 213 -2.50 -6.13 -0.92
C HIS A 213 -1.72 -5.00 -0.23
N THR A 214 -2.29 -3.78 -0.20
CA THR A 214 -1.67 -2.62 0.45
C THR A 214 -1.48 -2.87 1.95
N GLN A 215 -2.47 -3.45 2.63
CA GLN A 215 -2.39 -3.82 4.04
C GLN A 215 -1.20 -4.76 4.29
N ALA A 216 -1.15 -5.90 3.62
CA ALA A 216 -0.10 -6.90 3.83
C ALA A 216 1.30 -6.34 3.53
N VAL A 217 1.46 -5.63 2.40
CA VAL A 217 2.74 -5.01 2.04
C VAL A 217 3.16 -3.96 3.05
N HIS A 218 2.26 -3.06 3.45
CA HIS A 218 2.58 -2.00 4.40
C HIS A 218 2.91 -2.57 5.78
N HIS A 219 2.21 -3.61 6.22
CA HIS A 219 2.51 -4.26 7.49
C HIS A 219 3.93 -4.84 7.49
N LEU A 220 4.33 -5.54 6.42
CA LEU A 220 5.70 -6.01 6.26
C LEU A 220 6.71 -4.85 6.25
N LEU A 221 6.43 -3.77 5.53
CA LEU A 221 7.31 -2.60 5.47
C LEU A 221 7.43 -1.90 6.84
N LEU A 222 6.37 -1.87 7.65
CA LEU A 222 6.42 -1.36 9.02
C LEU A 222 7.36 -2.21 9.89
N LEU A 223 7.26 -3.54 9.81
CA LEU A 223 8.15 -4.46 10.53
C LEU A 223 9.61 -4.25 10.10
N ILE A 224 9.87 -4.21 8.79
CA ILE A 224 11.23 -3.98 8.26
C ILE A 224 11.79 -2.65 8.78
N MET A 225 11.00 -1.58 8.76
CA MET A 225 11.51 -0.25 9.12
C MET A 225 11.63 -0.01 10.62
N TYR A 226 10.77 -0.60 11.45
CA TYR A 226 10.65 -0.24 12.86
C TYR A 226 10.78 -1.43 13.83
N GLY A 227 10.85 -2.67 13.34
CA GLY A 227 10.94 -3.89 14.15
C GLY A 227 12.33 -4.23 14.71
N GLY A 228 13.32 -3.36 14.50
CA GLY A 228 14.59 -3.38 15.24
C GLY A 228 15.66 -4.41 14.83
N ASN A 229 15.43 -5.26 13.81
CA ASN A 229 16.44 -6.24 13.39
C ASN A 229 16.24 -6.72 11.94
N TYR A 230 16.25 -5.79 10.98
CA TYR A 230 16.09 -6.11 9.55
C TYR A 230 17.17 -5.44 8.67
N PRO A 231 18.47 -5.46 9.01
CA PRO A 231 19.47 -4.68 8.31
C PRO A 231 19.58 -5.00 6.81
N ALA A 232 19.46 -6.26 6.39
CA ALA A 232 19.51 -6.63 4.98
C ALA A 232 18.27 -6.11 4.23
N LEU A 233 17.06 -6.31 4.76
CA LEU A 233 15.83 -5.82 4.14
C LEU A 233 15.73 -4.29 4.19
N GLN A 234 16.14 -3.64 5.28
CA GLN A 234 16.17 -2.18 5.40
C GLN A 234 17.06 -1.57 4.32
N THR A 235 18.30 -2.04 4.21
CA THR A 235 19.23 -1.56 3.18
C THR A 235 18.74 -1.82 1.76
N LEU A 236 17.98 -2.91 1.55
CA LEU A 236 17.36 -3.25 0.26
C LEU A 236 16.26 -2.26 -0.13
N VAL A 237 15.33 -1.93 0.77
CA VAL A 237 14.17 -1.09 0.43
C VAL A 237 14.40 0.41 0.63
N TRP A 238 15.39 0.79 1.43
CA TRP A 238 15.64 2.19 1.83
C TRP A 238 15.67 3.19 0.65
N PRO A 239 16.35 2.92 -0.49
CA PRO A 239 16.41 3.89 -1.60
C PRO A 239 15.06 4.16 -2.28
N TYR A 240 14.09 3.27 -2.07
CA TYR A 240 12.72 3.47 -2.53
C TYR A 240 11.89 4.17 -1.45
N LEU A 241 12.08 3.80 -0.18
CA LEU A 241 11.32 4.38 0.93
C LEU A 241 11.70 5.83 1.23
N GLU A 242 12.96 6.22 1.05
CA GLU A 242 13.41 7.61 1.26
C GLU A 242 12.70 8.60 0.32
N LYS A 243 12.24 8.15 -0.86
CA LYS A 243 11.45 8.97 -1.81
C LYS A 243 10.07 9.38 -1.27
N ASN A 244 9.59 8.68 -0.24
CA ASN A 244 8.34 9.04 0.43
C ASN A 244 8.50 10.25 1.35
N LEU A 245 9.73 10.48 1.85
CA LEU A 245 10.06 11.66 2.63
C LEU A 245 9.81 12.92 1.79
N ASN A 246 9.36 13.98 2.44
CA ASN A 246 9.14 15.25 1.74
C ASN A 246 10.51 15.79 1.29
N GLN A 247 10.71 15.89 -0.03
CA GLN A 247 11.91 16.49 -0.62
C GLN A 247 12.13 17.93 -0.15
N SER A 248 11.07 18.65 0.23
CA SER A 248 11.16 19.98 0.83
C SER A 248 11.83 20.04 2.21
N MET A 249 12.06 18.89 2.86
CA MET A 249 12.84 18.81 4.11
C MET A 249 14.34 18.55 3.88
N GLN A 250 14.76 18.28 2.64
CA GLN A 250 16.17 18.03 2.29
C GLN A 250 16.87 19.27 1.73
N GLU A 251 16.14 20.37 1.54
CA GLU A 251 16.65 21.66 1.03
C GLU A 251 16.67 22.77 2.10
N THR A 252 16.50 22.43 3.39
CA THR A 252 16.63 23.35 4.52
C THR A 252 17.65 22.82 5.53
#